data_AF-A0A0C2BYH0-F1
#
_entry.id   AF-A0A0C2BYH0-F1
#
_cell.length_a   1.000
_cell.length_b   1.000
_cell.length_c   1.000
_cell.angle_alpha   90.00
_cell.angle_beta   90.00
_cell.angle_gamma   90.00
#
_symmetry.space_group_name_H-M   'P 1'
#
loop_
_entity.id
_entity.type
_entity.pdbx_description
1 polymer ?
#
loop_
_entity_poly.entity_id
_entity_poly.type
_entity_poly.pdbx_seq_one_letter_code
_entity_poly.pdbx_strand_id
1 'polypeptide(L)'
;MGTQNQDVYLQLRDALYLDDAVSGEAAGLAMGLVMVGSLNSAAFQDMVQYICDTQHDKIQRGLRTGISLLAYGRQDEAESCIAQLVDVKSNAMLRSTGVAMLSMAYVGSGRASVVSRLLEKVRFVATDPNNDVKRFSVMGIGFLLSK
;
A
#
# COMPACT_ATOMS: atom_id res chain seq x y z
N MET A 1 14.65 -9.97 -0.31
CA MET A 1 13.23 -9.62 -0.50
C MET A 1 12.40 -10.84 -0.18
N GLY A 2 11.29 -10.71 0.55
CA GLY A 2 10.42 -11.83 0.94
C GLY A 2 11.01 -12.81 1.97
N THR A 3 12.05 -12.40 2.71
CA THR A 3 12.70 -13.26 3.71
C THR A 3 11.94 -13.32 5.04
N GLN A 4 10.96 -12.42 5.25
CA GLN A 4 10.18 -12.32 6.48
C GLN A 4 11.02 -12.19 7.76
N ASN A 5 12.26 -11.71 7.62
CA ASN A 5 13.19 -11.60 8.73
C ASN A 5 12.82 -10.39 9.61
N GLN A 6 12.41 -10.68 10.83
CA GLN A 6 11.96 -9.67 11.79
C GLN A 6 13.10 -8.77 12.30
N ASP A 7 14.33 -9.28 12.40
CA ASP A 7 15.47 -8.47 12.83
C ASP A 7 15.77 -7.35 11.82
N VAL A 8 15.74 -7.69 10.53
CA VAL A 8 15.93 -6.72 9.43
C VAL A 8 14.78 -5.71 9.41
N TYR A 9 13.54 -6.16 9.63
CA TYR A 9 12.40 -5.26 9.74
C TYR A 9 12.56 -4.24 10.87
N LEU A 10 12.99 -4.69 12.05
CA LEU A 10 13.18 -3.82 13.22
C LEU A 10 14.27 -2.78 12.96
N GLN A 11 15.41 -3.18 12.38
CA GLN A 11 16.47 -2.24 12.00
C GLN A 11 15.98 -1.17 11.01
N LEU A 12 15.17 -1.57 10.03
CA LEU A 12 14.60 -0.63 9.06
C LEU A 12 13.56 0.30 9.69
N ARG A 13 12.77 -0.20 10.65
CA ARG A 13 11.84 0.62 11.43
C ARG A 13 12.58 1.63 12.30
N ASP A 14 13.67 1.24 12.92
CA ASP A 14 14.51 2.15 13.70
C ASP A 14 15.11 3.24 12.80
N ALA A 15 15.52 2.89 11.58
CA ALA A 15 15.95 3.85 10.57
C ALA A 15 14.82 4.78 10.09
N LEU A 16 13.58 4.28 10.03
CA LEU A 16 12.39 5.08 9.73
C LEU A 16 12.15 6.13 10.83
N TYR A 17 12.30 5.74 12.11
CA TYR A 17 12.13 6.65 13.26
C TYR A 17 13.20 7.73 13.39
N LEU A 18 14.30 7.67 12.62
CA LEU A 18 15.26 8.76 12.53
C LEU A 18 14.70 10.01 11.81
N ASP A 19 13.53 9.88 11.15
CA ASP A 19 12.79 10.96 10.47
C ASP A 19 13.59 11.72 9.40
N ASP A 20 14.60 11.07 8.81
CA ASP A 20 15.31 11.60 7.65
C ASP A 20 14.50 11.36 6.37
N ALA A 21 14.24 12.42 5.61
CA ALA A 21 13.30 12.37 4.49
C ALA A 21 13.73 11.43 3.35
N VAL A 22 15.04 11.21 3.15
CA VAL A 22 15.57 10.33 2.10
C VAL A 22 15.70 8.90 2.62
N SER A 23 16.30 8.74 3.79
CA SER A 23 16.50 7.41 4.39
C SER A 23 15.16 6.77 4.78
N GLY A 24 14.19 7.56 5.25
CA GLY A 24 12.85 7.09 5.62
C GLY A 24 12.03 6.61 4.42
N GLU A 25 12.17 7.25 3.25
CA GLU A 25 11.54 6.76 2.01
C GLU A 25 12.09 5.38 1.62
N ALA A 26 13.41 5.24 1.66
CA ALA A 26 14.08 3.97 1.36
C ALA A 26 13.73 2.89 2.40
N ALA A 27 13.69 3.24 3.69
CA ALA A 27 13.33 2.36 4.78
C ALA A 27 11.89 1.84 4.64
N GLY A 28 10.91 2.72 4.40
CA GLY A 28 9.51 2.34 4.22
C GLY A 28 9.31 1.35 3.06
N LEU A 29 10.00 1.58 1.94
CA LEU A 29 9.98 0.66 0.80
C LEU A 29 10.68 -0.67 1.13
N ALA A 30 11.85 -0.62 1.77
CA ALA A 30 12.61 -1.81 2.17
C ALA A 30 11.86 -2.69 3.18
N MET A 31 11.14 -2.09 4.14
CA MET A 31 10.30 -2.82 5.09
C MET A 31 9.21 -3.62 4.37
N GLY A 32 8.55 -3.00 3.39
CA GLY A 32 7.60 -3.70 2.53
C GLY A 32 8.23 -4.82 1.70
N LEU A 33 9.45 -4.60 1.19
CA LEU A 33 10.22 -5.61 0.44
C LEU A 33 10.69 -6.81 1.28
N VAL A 34 10.94 -6.62 2.57
CA VAL A 34 11.28 -7.72 3.49
C VAL A 34 10.04 -8.57 3.78
N MET A 35 8.89 -7.92 3.92
CA MET A 35 7.61 -8.52 4.34
C MET A 35 6.62 -8.76 3.18
N VAL A 36 7.10 -8.78 1.93
CA VAL A 36 6.27 -8.96 0.72
C VAL A 36 5.37 -10.17 0.86
N GLY A 37 4.10 -10.00 0.53
CA GLY A 37 3.13 -11.10 0.49
C GLY A 37 2.99 -11.86 1.81
N SER A 38 3.35 -11.27 2.96
CA SER A 38 3.19 -11.88 4.28
C SER A 38 1.88 -11.47 4.93
N LEU A 39 1.34 -10.30 4.55
CA LEU A 39 0.15 -9.67 5.13
C LEU A 39 0.15 -9.66 6.68
N ASN A 40 1.31 -9.39 7.28
CA ASN A 40 1.42 -9.35 8.73
C ASN A 40 0.68 -8.11 9.28
N SER A 41 -0.38 -8.35 10.06
CA SER A 41 -1.21 -7.29 10.66
C SER A 41 -0.43 -6.30 11.53
N ALA A 42 0.62 -6.77 12.24
CA ALA A 42 1.44 -5.90 13.07
C ALA A 42 2.24 -4.90 12.22
N ALA A 43 2.90 -5.39 11.16
CA ALA A 43 3.65 -4.54 10.24
C ALA A 43 2.73 -3.58 9.46
N PHE A 44 1.54 -4.05 9.08
CA PHE A 44 0.53 -3.23 8.43
C PHE A 44 0.08 -2.07 9.32
N GLN A 45 -0.33 -2.34 10.56
CA GLN A 45 -0.79 -1.30 11.48
C GLN A 45 0.31 -0.30 11.83
N ASP A 46 1.52 -0.79 12.09
CA ASP A 46 2.70 0.03 12.38
C ASP A 46 2.99 1.02 11.24
N MET A 47 3.03 0.54 9.99
CA MET A 47 3.25 1.42 8.82
C MET A 47 2.11 2.41 8.59
N VAL A 48 0.85 1.99 8.77
CA VAL A 48 -0.33 2.85 8.56
C VAL A 48 -0.37 3.96 9.61
N GLN A 49 -0.08 3.63 10.86
CA GLN A 49 0.01 4.62 11.93
C GLN A 49 1.11 5.62 11.61
N TYR A 50 2.29 5.15 11.18
CA TYR A 50 3.40 6.05 10.88
C TYR A 50 3.14 6.98 9.69
N ILE A 51 2.35 6.56 8.69
CA ILE A 51 1.90 7.45 7.60
C ILE A 51 1.08 8.64 8.15
N CYS A 52 0.25 8.41 9.17
CA CYS A 52 -0.55 9.47 9.78
C CYS A 52 0.27 10.40 10.67
N ASP A 53 1.33 9.87 11.30
CA ASP A 53 2.15 10.63 12.26
C ASP A 53 3.23 11.48 11.56
N THR A 54 3.77 11.02 10.43
CA THR A 54 4.84 11.74 9.71
C THR A 54 4.33 12.90 8.86
N GLN A 55 5.10 13.99 8.81
CA GLN A 55 4.84 15.17 7.96
C GLN A 55 5.62 15.14 6.64
N HIS A 56 6.51 14.15 6.44
CA HIS A 56 7.35 14.09 5.24
C HIS A 56 6.65 13.31 4.12
N ASP A 57 6.27 14.02 3.06
CA ASP A 57 5.65 13.43 1.86
C ASP A 57 6.49 12.28 1.25
N LYS A 58 7.82 12.38 1.33
CA LYS A 58 8.75 11.34 0.84
C LYS A 58 8.60 10.03 1.61
N ILE A 59 8.50 10.12 2.93
CA ILE A 59 8.37 8.96 3.82
C ILE A 59 6.98 8.32 3.61
N GLN A 60 5.93 9.14 3.55
CA GLN A 60 4.57 8.66 3.23
C GLN A 60 4.53 7.94 1.88
N ARG A 61 5.25 8.44 0.87
CA ARG A 61 5.36 7.81 -0.45
C ARG A 61 6.09 6.47 -0.42
N GLY A 62 7.18 6.36 0.33
CA GLY A 62 7.90 5.10 0.54
C GLY A 62 7.02 4.05 1.22
N LEU A 63 6.37 4.43 2.31
CA LEU A 63 5.46 3.57 3.08
C LEU A 63 4.23 3.14 2.30
N ARG A 64 3.65 4.01 1.47
CA ARG A 64 2.56 3.63 0.56
C ARG A 64 2.94 2.43 -0.30
N THR A 65 4.13 2.48 -0.90
CA THR A 65 4.64 1.39 -1.74
C THR A 65 5.02 0.18 -0.89
N GLY A 66 5.54 0.40 0.32
CA GLY A 66 5.83 -0.67 1.26
C GLY A 66 4.58 -1.48 1.68
N ILE A 67 3.51 -0.78 2.06
CA ILE A 67 2.23 -1.39 2.46
C ILE A 67 1.58 -2.15 1.30
N SER A 68 1.63 -1.60 0.08
CA SER A 68 1.05 -2.28 -1.07
C SER A 68 1.73 -3.62 -1.37
N LEU A 69 3.06 -3.70 -1.15
CA LEU A 69 3.83 -4.93 -1.30
C LEU A 69 3.48 -6.00 -0.25
N LEU A 70 3.01 -5.62 0.94
CA LEU A 70 2.56 -6.58 1.96
C LEU A 70 1.39 -7.44 1.47
N ALA A 71 0.52 -6.86 0.62
CA ALA A 71 -0.66 -7.52 0.07
C ALA A 71 -0.38 -8.36 -1.18
N TYR A 72 0.84 -8.34 -1.70
CA TYR A 72 1.17 -8.98 -2.96
C TYR A 72 0.74 -10.46 -2.99
N GLY A 73 -0.13 -10.82 -3.95
CA GLY A 73 -0.59 -12.20 -4.16
C GLY A 73 -1.61 -12.74 -3.13
N ARG A 74 -2.09 -11.91 -2.20
CA ARG A 74 -2.99 -12.35 -1.11
C ARG A 74 -4.47 -12.30 -1.45
N GLN A 75 -4.84 -11.70 -2.57
CA GLN A 75 -6.21 -11.68 -3.11
C GLN A 75 -7.26 -11.31 -2.05
N ASP A 76 -8.18 -12.22 -1.75
CA ASP A 76 -9.34 -12.00 -0.88
C ASP A 76 -8.94 -11.74 0.60
N GLU A 77 -7.79 -12.24 1.08
CA GLU A 77 -7.30 -12.00 2.44
C GLU A 77 -7.00 -10.51 2.70
N ALA A 78 -6.51 -9.81 1.67
CA ALA A 78 -6.16 -8.40 1.77
C ALA A 78 -7.38 -7.46 1.74
N GLU A 79 -8.58 -7.96 1.41
CA GLU A 79 -9.77 -7.12 1.25
C GLU A 79 -10.15 -6.37 2.54
N SER A 80 -9.95 -7.01 3.69
CA SER A 80 -10.18 -6.43 5.01
C SER A 80 -9.28 -5.21 5.28
N CYS A 81 -7.97 -5.34 5.03
CA CYS A 81 -6.99 -4.26 5.17
C CYS A 81 -7.23 -3.14 4.15
N ILE A 82 -7.61 -3.47 2.91
CA ILE A 82 -7.90 -2.48 1.87
C ILE A 82 -9.12 -1.65 2.24
N ALA A 83 -10.18 -2.28 2.77
CA ALA A 83 -11.37 -1.54 3.23
C ALA A 83 -11.01 -0.52 4.32
N GLN A 84 -10.19 -0.91 5.29
CA GLN A 84 -9.71 -0.01 6.34
C GLN A 84 -8.96 1.21 5.80
N LEU A 85 -8.23 1.08 4.68
CA LEU A 85 -7.50 2.20 4.08
C LEU A 85 -8.38 3.11 3.21
N VAL A 86 -9.31 2.53 2.47
CA VAL A 86 -10.18 3.26 1.53
C VAL A 86 -11.26 4.05 2.29
N ASP A 87 -11.74 3.53 3.43
CA ASP A 87 -12.78 4.19 4.23
C ASP A 87 -12.28 5.45 4.95
N VAL A 88 -10.96 5.68 5.03
CA VAL A 88 -10.39 6.90 5.62
C VAL A 88 -10.54 8.09 4.66
N LYS A 89 -11.64 8.82 4.83
CA LYS A 89 -11.98 10.00 4.01
C LYS A 89 -11.03 11.18 4.21
N SER A 90 -10.39 11.30 5.37
CA SER A 90 -9.58 12.48 5.72
C SER A 90 -8.24 12.56 4.98
N ASN A 91 -7.62 11.42 4.67
CA ASN A 91 -6.24 11.37 4.17
C ASN A 91 -6.16 10.80 2.75
N ALA A 92 -5.80 11.63 1.78
CA ALA A 92 -5.67 11.20 0.38
C ALA A 92 -4.54 10.18 0.18
N MET A 93 -3.48 10.24 1.00
CA MET A 93 -2.38 9.28 0.94
C MET A 93 -2.86 7.86 1.27
N LEU A 94 -3.63 7.67 2.35
CA LEU A 94 -4.17 6.36 2.72
C LEU A 94 -5.09 5.78 1.65
N ARG A 95 -5.92 6.62 1.02
CA ARG A 95 -6.75 6.18 -0.12
C ARG A 95 -5.89 5.70 -1.30
N SER A 96 -4.84 6.45 -1.64
CA SER A 96 -3.90 6.04 -2.69
C SER A 96 -3.17 4.73 -2.35
N THR A 97 -2.85 4.52 -1.05
CA THR A 97 -2.28 3.27 -0.55
C THR A 97 -3.26 2.11 -0.68
N GLY A 98 -4.52 2.30 -0.32
CA GLY A 98 -5.57 1.27 -0.48
C GLY A 98 -5.74 0.84 -1.94
N VAL A 99 -5.71 1.79 -2.88
CA VAL A 99 -5.77 1.50 -4.32
C VAL A 99 -4.52 0.76 -4.81
N ALA A 100 -3.33 1.19 -4.39
CA ALA A 100 -2.08 0.50 -4.74
C ALA A 100 -2.03 -0.93 -4.17
N MET A 101 -2.47 -1.10 -2.93
CA MET A 101 -2.55 -2.40 -2.23
C MET A 101 -3.53 -3.35 -2.92
N LEU A 102 -4.70 -2.85 -3.33
CA LEU A 102 -5.68 -3.60 -4.09
C LEU A 102 -5.12 -4.08 -5.43
N SER A 103 -4.38 -3.22 -6.12
CA SER A 103 -3.72 -3.55 -7.38
C SER A 103 -2.69 -4.67 -7.20
N MET A 104 -1.89 -4.61 -6.15
CA MET A 104 -0.87 -5.60 -5.82
C MET A 104 -1.45 -6.93 -5.32
N ALA A 105 -2.58 -6.91 -4.62
CA ALA A 105 -3.24 -8.11 -4.12
C ALA A 105 -3.78 -9.01 -5.23
N TYR A 106 -4.18 -8.41 -6.36
CA TYR A 106 -4.86 -9.09 -7.46
C TYR A 106 -4.08 -9.08 -8.78
N VAL A 107 -2.76 -8.88 -8.72
CA VAL A 107 -1.88 -8.96 -9.91
C VAL A 107 -2.12 -10.27 -10.65
N GLY A 108 -2.37 -10.19 -11.95
CA GLY A 108 -2.53 -11.35 -12.84
C GLY A 108 -3.78 -12.22 -12.59
N SER A 109 -4.67 -11.84 -11.67
CA SER A 109 -5.86 -12.64 -11.34
C SER A 109 -6.90 -12.65 -12.48
N GLY A 110 -7.03 -11.55 -13.23
CA GLY A 110 -7.96 -11.44 -14.36
C GLY A 110 -9.45 -11.63 -14.00
N ARG A 111 -9.82 -11.63 -12.71
CA ARG A 111 -11.20 -11.80 -12.25
C ARG A 111 -12.02 -10.54 -12.55
N ALA A 112 -13.05 -10.69 -13.39
CA ALA A 112 -13.95 -9.60 -13.76
C ALA A 112 -14.70 -9.00 -12.55
N SER A 113 -15.00 -9.80 -11.52
CA SER A 113 -15.61 -9.32 -10.27
C SER A 113 -14.71 -8.35 -9.51
N VAL A 114 -13.41 -8.64 -9.48
CA VAL A 114 -12.40 -7.78 -8.86
C VAL A 114 -12.17 -6.54 -9.70
N VAL A 115 -12.11 -6.68 -11.04
CA VAL A 115 -12.05 -5.51 -11.95
C VAL A 115 -13.26 -4.61 -11.76
N SER A 116 -14.47 -5.15 -11.69
CA SER A 116 -15.69 -4.36 -11.47
C SER A 116 -15.74 -3.72 -10.09
N ARG A 117 -15.32 -4.43 -9.03
CA ARG A 117 -15.17 -3.85 -7.68
C ARG A 117 -14.06 -2.80 -7.62
N LEU A 118 -12.96 -3.02 -8.35
CA LEU A 118 -11.93 -2.02 -8.54
C LEU A 118 -12.55 -0.84 -9.25
N LEU A 119 -13.27 -1.00 -10.35
CA LEU A 119 -13.91 0.09 -11.10
C LEU A 119 -15.01 0.80 -10.29
N GLU A 120 -15.73 0.12 -9.39
CA GLU A 120 -16.68 0.74 -8.47
C GLU A 120 -15.99 1.53 -7.36
N LYS A 121 -14.98 0.95 -6.68
CA LYS A 121 -14.13 1.67 -5.72
C LYS A 121 -13.32 2.77 -6.40
N VAL A 122 -12.90 2.54 -7.64
CA VAL A 122 -12.22 3.47 -8.55
C VAL A 122 -13.20 4.49 -9.07
N ARG A 123 -14.50 4.27 -9.13
CA ARG A 123 -15.48 5.32 -9.46
C ARG A 123 -15.67 6.26 -8.28
N PHE A 124 -15.66 5.74 -7.05
CA PHE A 124 -15.53 6.57 -5.84
C PHE A 124 -14.21 7.37 -5.86
N VAL A 125 -13.10 6.73 -6.25
CA VAL A 125 -11.77 7.35 -6.37
C VAL A 125 -11.56 8.22 -7.62
N ALA A 126 -12.30 8.02 -8.70
CA ALA A 126 -12.27 8.86 -9.90
C ALA A 126 -13.01 10.17 -9.63
N THR A 127 -13.92 10.13 -8.67
CA THR A 127 -14.57 11.29 -8.06
C THR A 127 -13.70 11.93 -6.97
N ASP A 128 -12.60 11.30 -6.52
CA ASP A 128 -11.70 11.94 -5.57
C ASP A 128 -11.13 13.24 -6.15
N PRO A 129 -10.94 14.29 -5.32
CA PRO A 129 -10.32 15.53 -5.76
C PRO A 129 -8.82 15.37 -6.05
N ASN A 130 -8.17 14.32 -5.54
CA ASN A 130 -6.73 14.12 -5.69
C ASN A 130 -6.39 13.28 -6.93
N ASN A 131 -5.56 13.86 -7.82
CA ASN A 131 -5.10 13.24 -9.06
C ASN A 131 -4.19 12.02 -8.85
N ASP A 132 -3.46 11.92 -7.74
CA ASP A 132 -2.59 10.78 -7.49
C ASP A 132 -3.40 9.49 -7.32
N VAL A 133 -4.50 9.55 -6.57
CA VAL A 133 -5.38 8.40 -6.36
C VAL A 133 -5.94 7.90 -7.71
N LYS A 134 -6.26 8.82 -8.63
CA LYS A 134 -6.69 8.50 -9.99
C LYS A 134 -5.58 7.82 -10.81
N ARG A 135 -4.36 8.36 -10.77
CA ARG A 135 -3.21 7.79 -11.48
C ARG A 135 -2.90 6.37 -11.00
N PHE A 136 -2.88 6.15 -9.68
CA PHE A 136 -2.68 4.81 -9.11
C PHE A 136 -3.79 3.84 -9.48
N SER A 137 -5.03 4.31 -9.58
CA SER A 137 -6.16 3.49 -10.03
C SER A 137 -5.98 3.01 -11.47
N VAL A 138 -5.61 3.91 -12.37
CA VAL A 138 -5.41 3.57 -13.79
C VAL A 138 -4.19 2.65 -13.96
N MET A 139 -3.08 2.92 -13.28
CA MET A 139 -1.92 2.03 -13.29
C MET A 139 -2.25 0.65 -12.70
N GLY A 140 -3.07 0.62 -11.65
CA GLY A 140 -3.52 -0.59 -10.99
C GLY A 140 -4.30 -1.55 -11.89
N ILE A 141 -5.14 -1.01 -12.78
CA ILE A 141 -5.85 -1.80 -13.79
C ILE A 141 -4.85 -2.54 -14.70
N GLY A 142 -3.74 -1.89 -15.07
CA GLY A 142 -2.68 -2.51 -15.85
C GLY A 142 -2.08 -3.73 -15.15
N PHE A 143 -1.77 -3.63 -13.86
CA PHE A 143 -1.24 -4.75 -13.08
C PHE A 143 -2.25 -5.90 -12.91
N LEU A 144 -3.55 -5.57 -12.83
CA LEU A 144 -4.61 -6.57 -12.71
C LEU A 144 -4.83 -7.37 -14.00
N LEU A 145 -4.69 -6.69 -15.15
CA LEU A 145 -4.90 -7.23 -16.49
C LEU A 145 -3.61 -7.76 -17.14
N SER A 146 -2.46 -7.56 -16.51
CA SER A 146 -1.18 -8.13 -16.92
C SER A 146 -1.28 -9.66 -16.85
N LYS A 147 -1.48 -10.29 -18.00
CA LYS A 147 -1.44 -11.73 -18.21
C LYS A 147 -0.17 -12.11 -18.95
#